data_AF-A0A9N8DQ29-F1
#
_entry.id   AF-A0A9N8DQ29-F1
#
_cell.length_a   1.000
_cell.length_b   1.000
_cell.length_c   1.000
_cell.angle_alpha   90.00
_cell.angle_beta   90.00
_cell.angle_gamma   90.00
#
_symmetry.space_group_name_H-M   'P 1'
#
loop_
_entity.id
_entity.type
_entity.pdbx_description
1 polymer ?
#
loop_
_entity_poly.entity_id
_entity_poly.type
_entity_poly.pdbx_seq_one_letter_code
_entity_poly.pdbx_strand_id
1 'polypeptide(L)'
;MRLSLAISTGIATLLCTHVITAFAPQLTTGTNTRASSASKMSAQSEQCTRRQSLEQAGLIAVGSFFANASPAAAKQSSQEAALEVDKQKLVAGYNRLNYLLDNWEKETTNCKTKTQYSSASNPCERTPLRVQIYLGYTSTEDPLFRADKTMRRLEVLVPAGSEVEYLDAMEKYNEKAEEGSGNAYTSSWGEANPGGGKDRIEYFVERAKSNVVDARDALGVVVKILGLV
;
A
#
# COMPACT_ATOMS: atom_id res chain seq x y z
N MET A 1 36.87 -16.94 -40.67
CA MET A 1 36.37 -18.32 -40.58
C MET A 1 35.35 -18.38 -39.46
N ARG A 2 34.14 -18.86 -39.79
CA ARG A 2 32.98 -18.99 -38.90
C ARG A 2 33.08 -20.32 -38.15
N LEU A 3 32.71 -20.36 -36.87
CA LEU A 3 32.17 -21.57 -36.25
C LEU A 3 31.03 -21.19 -35.32
N SER A 4 29.82 -21.52 -35.76
CA SER A 4 28.57 -21.48 -35.01
C SER A 4 28.49 -22.72 -34.11
N LEU A 5 28.03 -22.54 -32.86
CA LEU A 5 27.46 -23.63 -32.09
C LEU A 5 26.03 -23.23 -31.68
N ALA A 6 25.06 -23.96 -32.22
CA ALA A 6 23.66 -23.89 -31.85
C ALA A 6 23.40 -24.91 -30.74
N ILE A 7 22.71 -24.51 -29.67
CA ILE A 7 22.10 -25.44 -28.72
C ILE A 7 20.61 -25.12 -28.66
N SER A 8 19.84 -26.17 -28.92
CA SER A 8 18.41 -26.23 -29.10
C SER A 8 17.76 -26.88 -27.88
N THR A 9 16.44 -26.68 -27.74
CA THR A 9 15.47 -27.35 -26.84
C THR A 9 15.52 -26.96 -25.35
N GLY A 10 14.41 -26.82 -24.63
CA GLY A 10 13.04 -27.19 -24.92
C GLY A 10 12.02 -26.43 -24.06
N ILE A 11 10.81 -26.41 -24.60
CA ILE A 11 9.59 -25.74 -24.16
C ILE A 11 8.87 -26.65 -23.16
N ALA A 12 8.36 -26.08 -22.05
CA ALA A 12 7.34 -26.72 -21.23
C ALA A 12 6.23 -25.69 -20.95
N THR A 13 5.21 -25.68 -21.83
CA THR A 13 4.02 -24.85 -21.71
C THR A 13 3.02 -25.56 -20.80
N LEU A 14 2.72 -24.98 -19.64
CA LEU A 14 1.64 -25.43 -18.75
C LEU A 14 0.33 -24.78 -19.22
N LEU A 15 -0.54 -25.57 -19.84
CA LEU A 15 -1.91 -25.17 -20.21
C LEU A 15 -2.83 -25.38 -19.00
N CYS A 16 -3.25 -24.29 -18.36
CA CYS A 16 -4.41 -24.28 -17.45
C CYS A 16 -5.65 -23.89 -18.25
N THR A 17 -6.47 -24.88 -18.60
CA THR A 17 -7.81 -24.68 -19.17
C THR A 17 -8.80 -24.31 -18.06
N HIS A 18 -9.25 -23.05 -18.03
CA HIS A 18 -10.45 -22.66 -17.28
C HIS A 18 -11.64 -22.59 -18.22
N VAL A 19 -12.63 -23.44 -17.96
CA VAL A 19 -13.95 -23.42 -18.58
C VAL A 19 -14.75 -22.28 -17.97
N ILE A 20 -15.15 -21.30 -18.79
CA ILE A 20 -16.07 -20.22 -18.42
C ILE A 20 -17.47 -20.68 -18.83
N THR A 21 -18.33 -20.99 -17.86
CA THR A 21 -19.77 -21.13 -18.08
C THR A 21 -20.42 -19.75 -18.01
N ALA A 22 -21.02 -19.33 -19.12
CA ALA A 22 -21.81 -18.12 -19.23
C ALA A 22 -23.12 -18.27 -18.44
N PHE A 23 -23.42 -17.29 -17.57
CA PHE A 23 -24.72 -17.14 -16.93
C PHE A 23 -25.43 -15.92 -17.52
N ALA A 24 -26.55 -16.15 -18.20
CA ALA A 24 -27.39 -15.10 -18.77
C ALA A 24 -28.26 -14.44 -17.68
N PRO A 25 -28.50 -13.12 -17.73
CA PRO A 25 -29.48 -12.48 -16.84
C PRO A 25 -30.89 -12.57 -17.44
N GLN A 26 -31.85 -13.13 -16.69
CA GLN A 26 -33.27 -12.98 -16.97
C GLN A 26 -33.79 -11.68 -16.34
N LEU A 27 -34.41 -10.84 -17.17
CA LEU A 27 -35.31 -9.78 -16.74
C LEU A 27 -36.57 -10.39 -16.14
N THR A 28 -36.95 -9.97 -14.94
CA THR A 28 -38.34 -10.06 -14.47
C THR A 28 -38.74 -8.78 -13.76
N THR A 29 -39.72 -8.11 -14.34
CA THR A 29 -40.56 -7.06 -13.76
C THR A 29 -41.39 -7.61 -12.59
N GLY A 30 -41.54 -6.83 -11.51
CA GLY A 30 -42.43 -7.19 -10.40
C GLY A 30 -42.75 -6.00 -9.48
N THR A 31 -44.00 -5.60 -9.48
CA THR A 31 -44.64 -4.53 -8.71
C THR A 31 -44.95 -4.90 -7.25
N ASN A 32 -45.00 -3.87 -6.39
CA ASN A 32 -45.65 -3.74 -5.06
C ASN A 32 -46.54 -4.89 -4.56
N THR A 33 -46.38 -5.34 -3.30
CA THR A 33 -47.38 -5.17 -2.20
C THR A 33 -46.89 -5.66 -0.82
N ARG A 34 -47.71 -5.37 0.20
CA ARG A 34 -47.53 -5.14 1.64
C ARG A 34 -47.68 -6.40 2.51
N ALA A 35 -47.16 -6.29 3.75
CA ALA A 35 -47.67 -6.81 5.04
C ALA A 35 -47.28 -8.22 5.56
N SER A 36 -46.57 -8.18 6.70
CA SER A 36 -46.70 -8.90 7.98
C SER A 36 -47.28 -10.32 8.04
N SER A 37 -46.51 -11.26 8.62
CA SER A 37 -46.73 -11.79 10.00
C SER A 37 -45.83 -12.98 10.32
N ALA A 38 -45.60 -13.15 11.63
CA ALA A 38 -44.62 -14.00 12.29
C ALA A 38 -44.75 -15.52 12.07
N SER A 39 -43.63 -16.23 12.21
CA SER A 39 -43.53 -17.37 13.12
C SER A 39 -42.09 -17.71 13.48
N LYS A 40 -41.94 -18.05 14.77
CA LYS A 40 -40.73 -18.45 15.50
C LYS A 40 -40.25 -19.81 15.01
N MET A 41 -38.95 -20.06 15.01
CA MET A 41 -38.36 -21.33 15.46
C MET A 41 -36.89 -21.11 15.85
N SER A 42 -36.58 -21.46 17.09
CA SER A 42 -35.24 -21.46 17.68
C SER A 42 -34.45 -22.67 17.23
N ALA A 43 -33.13 -22.51 17.05
CA ALA A 43 -32.17 -23.58 17.21
C ALA A 43 -30.90 -23.05 17.90
N GLN A 44 -30.62 -23.68 19.04
CA GLN A 44 -29.48 -23.61 19.95
C GLN A 44 -28.12 -23.59 19.20
N SER A 45 -27.26 -22.59 19.42
CA SER A 45 -26.20 -22.51 20.45
C SER A 45 -25.11 -23.59 20.33
N GLU A 46 -24.03 -23.25 19.62
CA GLU A 46 -22.70 -23.80 19.87
C GLU A 46 -21.76 -22.64 20.23
N GLN A 47 -21.67 -22.36 21.53
CA GLN A 47 -20.60 -21.53 22.07
C GLN A 47 -19.34 -22.40 22.16
N CYS A 48 -18.43 -22.23 21.21
CA CYS A 48 -17.08 -22.78 21.30
C CYS A 48 -16.27 -21.94 22.29
N THR A 49 -16.15 -22.42 23.53
CA THR A 49 -15.46 -21.75 24.64
C THR A 49 -13.94 -21.90 24.51
N ARG A 50 -13.24 -20.89 23.99
CA ARG A 50 -11.76 -20.77 23.97
C ARG A 50 -11.16 -20.32 25.32
N ARG A 51 -11.57 -20.90 26.45
CA ARG A 51 -11.07 -20.52 27.79
C ARG A 51 -10.90 -21.70 28.75
N GLN A 52 -10.27 -22.78 28.30
CA GLN A 52 -9.92 -23.92 29.19
C GLN A 52 -8.56 -24.52 28.83
N SER A 53 -7.50 -23.72 28.94
CA SER A 53 -6.14 -24.25 28.89
C SER A 53 -5.20 -23.39 29.73
N LEU A 54 -5.37 -23.41 31.05
CA LEU A 54 -4.36 -22.87 31.98
C LEU A 54 -4.58 -23.34 33.43
N GLU A 55 -4.87 -24.63 33.62
CA GLU A 55 -4.75 -25.27 34.94
C GLU A 55 -4.24 -26.70 34.78
N GLN A 56 -2.93 -26.88 34.85
CA GLN A 56 -2.35 -28.07 35.46
C GLN A 56 -0.93 -27.78 35.93
N ALA A 57 -0.83 -27.49 37.23
CA ALA A 57 0.39 -27.43 38.00
C ALA A 57 0.78 -28.86 38.43
N GLY A 58 2.01 -29.27 38.14
CA GLY A 58 2.62 -30.51 38.62
C GLY A 58 3.93 -30.22 39.36
N LEU A 59 3.95 -30.54 40.65
CA LEU A 59 5.07 -30.38 41.59
C LEU A 59 6.20 -31.39 41.32
N ILE A 60 7.42 -30.92 41.03
CA ILE A 60 8.70 -31.61 41.37
C ILE A 60 9.74 -30.54 41.74
N ALA A 61 10.31 -30.66 42.94
CA ALA A 61 11.38 -29.81 43.47
C ALA A 61 12.76 -30.32 43.04
N VAL A 62 13.70 -29.41 42.74
CA VAL A 62 15.11 -29.35 43.20
C VAL A 62 15.88 -28.34 42.32
N GLY A 63 16.37 -27.27 42.94
CA GLY A 63 17.52 -26.46 42.50
C GLY A 63 17.48 -25.92 41.07
N SER A 64 16.72 -24.85 40.82
CA SER A 64 16.88 -24.04 39.61
C SER A 64 16.86 -22.58 40.00
N PHE A 65 17.96 -21.89 39.70
CA PHE A 65 18.07 -20.44 39.80
C PHE A 65 16.93 -19.83 38.97
N PHE A 66 15.89 -19.33 39.63
CA PHE A 66 14.90 -18.48 38.98
C PHE A 66 15.61 -17.17 38.66
N ALA A 67 16.24 -17.12 37.50
CA ALA A 67 16.52 -15.86 36.84
C ALA A 67 15.17 -15.15 36.70
N ASN A 68 14.98 -14.08 37.47
CA ASN A 68 13.86 -13.15 37.34
C ASN A 68 13.95 -12.47 35.97
N ALA A 69 13.64 -13.21 34.90
CA ALA A 69 13.35 -12.64 33.60
C ALA A 69 11.98 -11.98 33.71
N SER A 70 11.97 -10.73 34.17
CA SER A 70 10.74 -9.94 34.25
C SER A 70 10.21 -9.76 32.81
N PRO A 71 9.03 -10.30 32.44
CA PRO A 71 8.52 -10.28 31.07
C PRO A 71 8.34 -8.86 30.49
N ALA A 72 8.35 -7.85 31.36
CA ALA A 72 8.29 -6.44 30.99
C ALA A 72 9.54 -5.95 30.23
N ALA A 73 10.74 -6.40 30.61
CA ALA A 73 11.98 -5.96 29.98
C ALA A 73 12.15 -6.52 28.56
N ALA A 74 11.69 -7.74 28.31
CA ALA A 74 11.72 -8.36 26.98
C ALA A 74 10.77 -7.63 25.99
N LYS A 75 9.58 -7.19 26.44
CA LYS A 75 8.65 -6.41 25.61
C LYS A 75 9.19 -5.02 25.27
N GLN A 76 9.81 -4.34 26.23
CA GLN A 76 10.29 -2.97 26.03
C GLN A 76 11.42 -2.89 24.97
N SER A 77 12.39 -3.82 25.02
CA SER A 77 13.46 -3.88 24.01
C SER A 77 12.94 -4.12 22.58
N SER A 78 11.88 -4.94 22.43
CA SER A 78 11.28 -5.21 21.12
C SER A 78 10.49 -4.03 20.55
N GLN A 79 9.88 -3.22 21.43
CA GLN A 79 9.10 -2.06 21.02
C GLN A 79 10.00 -0.92 20.57
N GLU A 80 11.08 -0.66 21.30
CA GLU A 80 12.06 0.36 20.93
C GLU A 80 12.73 0.06 19.59
N ALA A 81 13.10 -1.20 19.34
CA ALA A 81 13.60 -1.64 18.05
C ALA A 81 12.58 -1.44 16.91
N ALA A 82 11.29 -1.72 17.16
CA ALA A 82 10.25 -1.51 16.17
C ALA A 82 10.03 -0.03 15.84
N LEU A 83 10.05 0.85 16.85
CA LEU A 83 9.95 2.30 16.65
C LEU A 83 11.13 2.84 15.83
N GLU A 84 12.33 2.32 16.05
CA GLU A 84 13.51 2.74 15.29
C GLU A 84 13.41 2.34 13.80
N VAL A 85 12.91 1.13 13.51
CA VAL A 85 12.61 0.72 12.13
C VAL A 85 11.56 1.63 11.51
N ASP A 86 10.53 2.02 12.26
CA ASP A 86 9.46 2.91 11.78
C ASP A 86 9.97 4.32 11.46
N LYS A 87 10.87 4.88 12.28
CA LYS A 87 11.54 6.16 11.98
C LYS A 87 12.34 6.08 10.68
N GLN A 88 13.13 5.01 10.51
CA GLN A 88 13.94 4.80 9.31
C GLN A 88 13.07 4.71 8.05
N LYS A 89 11.91 4.05 8.14
CA LYS A 89 10.94 4.01 7.05
C LYS A 89 10.44 5.40 6.66
N LEU A 90 10.07 6.25 7.62
CA LEU A 90 9.59 7.60 7.31
C LEU A 90 10.69 8.46 6.66
N VAL A 91 11.92 8.42 7.17
CA VAL A 91 13.05 9.15 6.58
C VAL A 91 13.36 8.66 5.17
N ALA A 92 13.40 7.34 4.97
CA ALA A 92 13.62 6.75 3.66
C ALA A 92 12.49 7.13 2.67
N GLY A 93 11.25 7.10 3.13
CA GLY A 93 10.08 7.53 2.37
C GLY A 93 10.13 9.01 1.98
N TYR A 94 10.44 9.89 2.93
CA TYR A 94 10.58 11.32 2.69
C TYR A 94 11.68 11.63 1.65
N ASN A 95 12.86 11.05 1.80
CA ASN A 95 13.96 11.19 0.85
C ASN A 95 13.60 10.66 -0.54
N ARG A 96 12.85 9.57 -0.60
CA ARG A 96 12.35 8.97 -1.83
C ARG A 96 11.35 9.89 -2.56
N LEU A 97 10.44 10.56 -1.84
CA LEU A 97 9.53 11.52 -2.45
C LEU A 97 10.27 12.76 -2.96
N ASN A 98 11.27 13.25 -2.23
CA ASN A 98 12.16 14.31 -2.72
C ASN A 98 12.86 13.89 -4.02
N TYR A 99 13.45 12.69 -4.05
CA TYR A 99 14.08 12.17 -5.27
C TYR A 99 13.10 12.09 -6.45
N LEU A 100 11.87 11.61 -6.23
CA LEU A 100 10.85 11.60 -7.29
C LEU A 100 10.57 13.00 -7.83
N LEU A 101 10.38 13.99 -6.94
CA LEU A 101 10.05 15.36 -7.34
C LEU A 101 11.23 16.03 -8.08
N ASP A 102 12.46 15.84 -7.60
CA ASP A 102 13.67 16.37 -8.23
C ASP A 102 13.95 15.72 -9.60
N ASN A 103 13.48 14.48 -9.80
CA ASN A 103 13.68 13.70 -11.00
C ASN A 103 12.37 13.41 -11.73
N TRP A 104 11.36 14.28 -11.59
CA TRP A 104 9.99 13.99 -12.01
C TRP A 104 9.90 13.50 -13.45
N GLU A 105 10.46 14.25 -14.40
CA GLU A 105 10.45 13.90 -15.82
C GLU A 105 11.15 12.58 -16.10
N LYS A 106 12.31 12.34 -15.48
CA LYS A 106 13.08 11.11 -15.66
C LYS A 106 12.33 9.89 -15.14
N GLU A 107 11.66 10.03 -14.01
CA GLU A 107 10.99 8.91 -13.32
C GLU A 107 9.59 8.65 -13.86
N THR A 108 8.94 9.64 -14.47
CA THR A 108 7.56 9.55 -14.99
C THR A 108 7.47 9.61 -16.51
N THR A 109 8.59 9.50 -17.22
CA THR A 109 8.65 9.46 -18.68
C THR A 109 9.62 8.38 -19.17
N ASN A 110 9.20 7.57 -20.13
CA ASN A 110 10.02 6.58 -20.80
C ASN A 110 10.17 6.93 -22.29
N CYS A 111 11.38 7.29 -22.70
CA CYS A 111 11.74 7.59 -24.09
C CYS A 111 12.46 6.44 -24.81
N LYS A 112 12.73 5.32 -24.11
CA LYS A 112 13.53 4.21 -24.64
C LYS A 112 12.72 3.22 -25.46
N THR A 113 11.42 3.09 -25.13
CA THR A 113 10.54 2.12 -25.76
C THR A 113 9.52 2.86 -26.61
N LYS A 114 9.55 2.66 -27.93
CA LYS A 114 8.43 3.06 -28.78
C LYS A 114 7.30 2.06 -28.56
N THR A 115 6.23 2.52 -27.94
CA THR A 115 4.97 1.79 -27.85
C THR A 115 4.11 2.06 -29.07
N GLN A 116 3.02 1.31 -29.21
CA GLN A 116 1.99 1.55 -30.24
C GLN A 116 1.37 2.95 -30.16
N TYR A 117 1.56 3.64 -29.03
CA TYR A 117 1.04 4.98 -28.79
C TYR A 117 2.10 6.07 -28.97
N SER A 118 3.38 5.71 -29.11
CA SER A 118 4.47 6.68 -29.31
C SER A 118 4.30 7.46 -30.63
N SER A 119 4.40 8.78 -30.59
CA SER A 119 4.29 9.61 -31.80
C SER A 119 5.61 9.57 -32.58
N ALA A 120 5.54 9.69 -33.92
CA ALA A 120 6.73 9.89 -34.75
C ALA A 120 7.53 11.16 -34.36
N SER A 121 6.85 12.17 -33.80
CA SER A 121 7.44 13.45 -33.38
C SER A 121 7.94 13.48 -31.93
N ASN A 122 7.46 12.58 -31.06
CA ASN A 122 7.93 12.48 -29.68
C ASN A 122 7.89 11.00 -29.23
N PRO A 123 9.05 10.33 -29.12
CA PRO A 123 9.12 8.92 -28.73
C PRO A 123 8.96 8.70 -27.23
N CYS A 124 8.79 9.77 -26.45
CA CYS A 124 8.61 9.70 -25.00
C CYS A 124 7.14 9.47 -24.64
N GLU A 125 6.90 8.46 -23.81
CA GLU A 125 5.60 8.17 -23.22
C GLU A 125 5.64 8.43 -21.71
N ARG A 126 4.56 9.00 -21.17
CA ARG A 126 4.42 9.20 -19.74
C ARG A 126 4.12 7.87 -19.05
N THR A 127 4.80 7.61 -17.94
CA THR A 127 4.64 6.41 -17.11
C THR A 127 4.10 6.79 -15.72
N PRO A 128 2.83 7.21 -15.61
CA PRO A 128 2.25 7.70 -14.36
C PRO A 128 2.30 6.69 -13.22
N LEU A 129 2.23 5.39 -13.51
CA LEU A 129 2.27 4.33 -12.49
C LEU A 129 3.54 4.34 -11.63
N ARG A 130 4.62 5.00 -12.10
CA ARG A 130 5.83 5.23 -11.31
C ARG A 130 5.51 6.01 -10.02
N VAL A 131 4.55 6.93 -10.05
CA VAL A 131 4.10 7.67 -8.87
C VAL A 131 3.60 6.72 -7.76
N GLN A 132 2.82 5.69 -8.11
CA GLN A 132 2.32 4.72 -7.12
C GLN A 132 3.44 3.92 -6.46
N ILE A 133 4.50 3.62 -7.22
CA ILE A 133 5.69 2.91 -6.73
C ILE A 133 6.43 3.77 -5.70
N TYR A 134 6.54 5.08 -5.94
CA TYR A 134 7.21 5.99 -5.02
C TYR A 134 6.38 6.29 -3.76
N LEU A 135 5.05 6.28 -3.86
CA LEU A 135 4.12 6.44 -2.74
C LEU A 135 3.90 5.16 -1.91
N GLY A 136 4.50 4.04 -2.30
CA GLY A 136 4.43 2.78 -1.55
C GLY A 136 3.14 1.98 -1.74
N TYR A 137 2.36 2.25 -2.78
CA TYR A 137 1.10 1.51 -3.07
C TYR A 137 1.31 0.18 -3.81
N THR A 138 2.51 -0.07 -4.33
CA THR A 138 2.75 -1.25 -5.19
C THR A 138 3.47 -2.41 -4.50
N SER A 139 4.02 -2.21 -3.29
CA SER A 139 4.82 -3.22 -2.59
C SER A 139 4.62 -3.13 -1.09
N THR A 140 4.55 -4.30 -0.43
CA THR A 140 4.47 -4.40 1.04
C THR A 140 5.79 -4.09 1.74
N GLU A 141 6.89 -4.18 1.00
CA GLU A 141 8.25 -3.94 1.49
C GLU A 141 8.71 -2.49 1.29
N ASP A 142 7.87 -1.65 0.68
CA ASP A 142 8.20 -0.24 0.47
C ASP A 142 8.20 0.52 1.81
N PRO A 143 9.13 1.47 2.05
CA PRO A 143 9.16 2.27 3.28
C PRO A 143 7.86 3.03 3.55
N LEU A 144 7.14 3.45 2.50
CA LEU A 144 5.86 4.16 2.63
C LEU A 144 4.65 3.22 2.63
N PHE A 145 4.85 1.90 2.55
CA PHE A 145 3.76 0.95 2.68
C PHE A 145 3.07 1.11 4.03
N ARG A 146 1.79 1.50 3.97
CA ARG A 146 0.95 1.70 5.17
C ARG A 146 1.58 2.70 6.14
N ALA A 147 2.11 3.79 5.57
CA ALA A 147 2.71 4.89 6.31
C ALA A 147 1.76 5.48 7.37
N ASP A 148 0.45 5.45 7.13
CA ASP A 148 -0.60 5.74 8.13
C ASP A 148 -0.36 4.99 9.43
N LYS A 149 -0.21 3.66 9.37
CA LYS A 149 0.01 2.86 10.58
C LYS A 149 1.39 3.06 11.17
N THR A 150 2.39 3.36 10.35
CA THR A 150 3.74 3.69 10.82
C THR A 150 3.73 4.98 11.63
N MET A 151 3.10 6.05 11.12
CA MET A 151 2.92 7.30 11.83
C MET A 151 2.07 7.13 13.10
N ARG A 152 0.99 6.35 13.06
CA ARG A 152 0.21 6.03 14.26
C ARG A 152 1.04 5.36 15.37
N ARG A 153 1.99 4.49 15.04
CA ARG A 153 2.87 3.85 16.04
C ARG A 153 3.88 4.83 16.65
N LEU A 154 4.30 5.84 15.89
CA LEU A 154 5.26 6.86 16.31
C LEU A 154 4.63 7.99 17.13
N GLU A 155 3.30 8.05 17.27
CA GLU A 155 2.59 9.06 18.09
C GLU A 155 3.13 9.17 19.52
N VAL A 156 3.63 8.07 20.09
CA VAL A 156 4.22 8.05 21.44
C VAL A 156 5.49 8.89 21.58
N LEU A 157 6.10 9.29 20.46
CA LEU A 157 7.31 10.11 20.40
C LEU A 157 7.01 11.58 20.11
N VAL A 158 5.74 11.94 19.90
CA VAL A 158 5.35 13.32 19.56
C VAL A 158 5.53 14.21 20.79
N PRO A 159 6.23 15.36 20.65
CA PRO A 159 6.39 16.32 21.74
C PRO A 159 5.04 16.88 22.21
N ALA A 160 4.94 17.13 23.52
CA ALA A 160 3.76 17.77 24.10
C ALA A 160 3.49 19.13 23.44
N GLY A 161 2.25 19.35 22.98
CA GLY A 161 1.83 20.57 22.29
C GLY A 161 1.95 20.53 20.77
N SER A 162 2.51 19.46 20.18
CA SER A 162 2.61 19.28 18.72
C SER A 162 1.65 18.20 18.19
N GLU A 163 0.78 17.64 19.03
CA GLU A 163 -0.08 16.50 18.69
C GLU A 163 -1.09 16.85 17.60
N VAL A 164 -1.69 18.04 17.64
CA VAL A 164 -2.66 18.49 16.63
C VAL A 164 -1.97 18.65 15.28
N GLU A 165 -0.83 19.34 15.24
CA GLU A 165 -0.07 19.54 14.00
C GLU A 165 0.42 18.21 13.41
N TYR A 166 0.83 17.26 14.27
CA TYR A 166 1.22 15.92 13.86
C TYR A 166 0.06 15.15 13.21
N LEU A 167 -1.11 15.16 13.84
CA LEU A 167 -2.30 14.47 13.34
C LEU A 167 -2.79 15.09 12.02
N ASP A 168 -2.85 16.42 11.94
CA ASP A 168 -3.22 17.14 10.72
C ASP A 168 -2.26 16.82 9.56
N ALA A 169 -0.95 16.78 9.84
CA ALA A 169 0.06 16.44 8.84
C ALA A 169 -0.05 14.99 8.38
N MET A 170 -0.29 14.05 9.29
CA MET A 170 -0.52 12.64 8.94
C MET A 170 -1.78 12.45 8.09
N GLU A 171 -2.89 13.11 8.44
CA GLU A 171 -4.15 13.05 7.69
C GLU A 171 -3.97 13.65 6.29
N LYS A 172 -3.31 14.82 6.20
CA LYS A 172 -3.00 15.46 4.92
C LYS A 172 -2.09 14.59 4.05
N TYR A 173 -1.07 13.94 4.62
CA TYR A 173 -0.24 12.99 3.88
C TYR A 173 -1.09 11.87 3.28
N ASN A 174 -1.96 11.23 4.08
CA ASN A 174 -2.77 10.11 3.63
C ASN A 174 -3.73 10.51 2.50
N GLU A 175 -4.44 11.63 2.68
CA GLU A 175 -5.34 12.17 1.65
C GLU A 175 -4.60 12.42 0.33
N LYS A 176 -3.48 13.15 0.39
CA LYS A 176 -2.76 13.57 -0.82
C LYS A 176 -2.01 12.42 -1.48
N ALA A 177 -1.49 11.46 -0.71
CA ALA A 177 -0.92 10.23 -1.26
C ALA A 177 -1.98 9.41 -2.01
N GLU A 178 -3.19 9.26 -1.46
CA GLU A 178 -4.28 8.55 -2.12
C GLU A 178 -4.74 9.26 -3.40
N GLU A 179 -4.95 10.58 -3.34
CA GLU A 179 -5.32 11.38 -4.51
C GLU A 179 -4.22 11.35 -5.60
N GLY A 180 -2.95 11.43 -5.21
CA GLY A 180 -1.81 11.33 -6.12
C GLY A 180 -1.74 9.97 -6.81
N SER A 181 -1.92 8.90 -6.03
CA SER A 181 -1.99 7.53 -6.55
C SER A 181 -3.18 7.32 -7.49
N GLY A 182 -4.36 7.83 -7.12
CA GLY A 182 -5.57 7.78 -7.94
C GLY A 182 -5.40 8.50 -9.27
N ASN A 183 -4.88 9.73 -9.27
CA ASN A 183 -4.61 10.47 -10.51
C ASN A 183 -3.59 9.77 -11.41
N ALA A 184 -2.55 9.16 -10.81
CA ALA A 184 -1.58 8.34 -11.52
C ALA A 184 -2.21 7.07 -12.13
N TYR A 185 -3.13 6.42 -11.41
CA TYR A 185 -3.87 5.30 -11.93
C TYR A 185 -4.76 5.71 -13.12
N THR A 186 -5.55 6.78 -12.97
CA THR A 186 -6.45 7.26 -14.02
C THR A 186 -5.70 7.68 -15.28
N SER A 187 -4.55 8.36 -15.15
CA SER A 187 -3.70 8.72 -16.29
C SER A 187 -3.12 7.50 -17.01
N SER A 188 -2.85 6.39 -16.31
CA SER A 188 -2.31 5.18 -16.97
C SER A 188 -3.23 4.55 -18.01
N TRP A 189 -4.52 4.85 -17.94
CA TRP A 189 -5.54 4.39 -18.89
C TRP A 189 -6.01 5.48 -19.85
N GLY A 190 -5.38 6.66 -19.82
CA GLY A 190 -5.88 7.86 -20.50
C GLY A 190 -6.01 7.71 -22.02
N GLU A 191 -5.20 6.89 -22.68
CA GLU A 191 -5.29 6.65 -24.13
C GLU A 191 -6.29 5.57 -24.54
N ALA A 192 -6.63 4.65 -23.63
CA ALA A 192 -7.54 3.55 -23.91
C ALA A 192 -9.02 3.94 -23.78
N ASN A 193 -9.32 5.09 -23.16
CA ASN A 193 -10.68 5.54 -22.88
C ASN A 193 -11.28 6.38 -24.02
N PRO A 194 -12.59 6.22 -24.33
CA PRO A 194 -13.29 7.12 -25.25
C PRO A 194 -13.20 8.58 -24.78
N GLY A 195 -12.74 9.49 -25.65
CA GLY A 195 -12.46 10.89 -25.29
C GLY A 195 -11.17 11.09 -24.47
N GLY A 196 -10.37 10.04 -24.35
CA GLY A 196 -9.03 10.05 -23.81
C GLY A 196 -7.98 10.57 -24.80
N GLY A 197 -6.71 10.58 -24.39
CA GLY A 197 -5.60 11.08 -25.19
C GLY A 197 -4.36 11.40 -24.36
N LYS A 198 -3.25 11.66 -25.06
CA LYS A 198 -1.96 12.02 -24.44
C LYS A 198 -2.03 13.27 -23.58
N ASP A 199 -2.83 14.24 -24.01
CA ASP A 199 -3.14 15.46 -23.27
C ASP A 199 -3.82 15.15 -21.93
N ARG A 200 -4.71 14.15 -21.89
CA ARG A 200 -5.36 13.70 -20.65
C ARG A 200 -4.37 12.99 -19.73
N ILE A 201 -3.48 12.16 -20.29
CA ILE A 201 -2.41 11.54 -19.51
C ILE A 201 -1.53 12.61 -18.87
N GLU A 202 -1.06 13.57 -19.67
CA GLU A 202 -0.22 14.69 -19.21
C GLU A 202 -0.91 15.49 -18.09
N TYR A 203 -2.18 15.86 -18.29
CA TYR A 203 -2.96 16.61 -17.32
C TYR A 203 -3.04 15.90 -15.95
N PHE A 204 -3.35 14.60 -15.96
CA PHE A 204 -3.49 13.84 -14.72
C PHE A 204 -2.14 13.49 -14.08
N VAL A 205 -1.07 13.33 -14.86
CA VAL A 205 0.29 13.17 -14.32
C VAL A 205 0.73 14.44 -13.59
N GLU A 206 0.54 15.62 -14.18
CA GLU A 206 0.90 16.88 -13.51
C GLU A 206 0.00 17.17 -12.30
N ARG A 207 -1.27 16.74 -12.34
CA ARG A 207 -2.12 16.77 -11.14
C ARG A 207 -1.62 15.82 -10.05
N ALA A 208 -1.15 14.62 -10.42
CA ALA A 208 -0.52 13.70 -9.49
C ALA A 208 0.75 14.31 -8.87
N LYS A 209 1.55 15.05 -9.65
CA LYS A 209 2.73 15.79 -9.15
C LYS A 209 2.36 16.74 -8.03
N SER A 210 1.32 17.55 -8.23
CA SER A 210 0.83 18.50 -7.22
C SER A 210 0.49 17.78 -5.91
N ASN A 211 -0.22 16.65 -5.99
CA ASN A 211 -0.56 15.86 -4.81
C ASN A 211 0.67 15.24 -4.15
N VAL A 212 1.68 14.81 -4.92
CA VAL A 212 2.93 14.28 -4.37
C VAL A 212 3.72 15.37 -3.65
N VAL A 213 3.70 16.62 -4.13
CA VAL A 213 4.29 17.77 -3.43
C VAL A 213 3.62 17.96 -2.07
N ASP A 214 2.29 18.02 -2.04
CA ASP A 214 1.53 18.19 -0.80
C ASP A 214 1.75 17.03 0.18
N ALA A 215 1.79 15.79 -0.32
CA ALA A 215 2.10 14.61 0.49
C ALA A 215 3.53 14.68 1.04
N ARG A 216 4.52 15.02 0.22
CA ARG A 216 5.92 15.18 0.65
C ARG A 216 6.04 16.26 1.72
N ASP A 217 5.40 17.40 1.53
CA ASP A 217 5.44 18.52 2.48
C ASP A 217 4.80 18.11 3.82
N ALA A 218 3.65 17.44 3.79
CA ALA A 218 2.99 16.92 4.98
C ALA A 218 3.84 15.86 5.72
N LEU A 219 4.46 14.93 4.99
CA LEU A 219 5.41 13.98 5.55
C LEU A 219 6.64 14.69 6.15
N GLY A 220 7.10 15.77 5.52
CA GLY A 220 8.19 16.61 6.06
C GLY A 220 7.85 17.22 7.41
N VAL A 221 6.60 17.66 7.61
CA VAL A 221 6.13 18.14 8.92
C VAL A 221 6.18 17.02 9.96
N VAL A 222 5.67 15.83 9.64
CA VAL A 222 5.72 14.65 10.52
C VAL A 222 7.16 14.33 10.94
N VAL A 223 8.07 14.23 9.97
CA VAL A 223 9.49 13.88 10.21
C VAL A 223 10.19 14.96 11.03
N LYS A 224 9.84 16.24 10.83
CA LYS A 224 10.35 17.36 11.63
C LYS A 224 9.83 17.34 13.08
N ILE A 225 8.54 17.11 13.31
CA ILE A 225 7.96 17.02 14.67
C ILE A 225 8.61 15.89 15.47
N LEU A 226 8.89 14.76 14.80
CA LEU A 226 9.59 13.62 15.40
C LEU A 226 11.10 13.85 15.59
N GLY A 227 11.65 14.98 15.14
CA GLY A 227 13.08 15.31 15.25
C GLY A 227 13.98 14.42 14.40
N LEU A 228 13.51 13.97 13.23
CA LEU A 228 14.23 13.04 12.35
C LEU A 228 14.99 13.75 11.20
N VAL A 229 14.70 15.04 10.96
CA VAL A 229 15.36 15.94 9.98
C VAL A 229 15.45 17.36 10.49
#